data_AF-A0A803XWB2-F1
#
_entry.id   AF-A0A803XWB2-F1
#
_cell.length_a   1.000
_cell.length_b   1.000
_cell.length_c   1.000
_cell.angle_alpha   90.00
_cell.angle_beta   90.00
_cell.angle_gamma   90.00
#
_symmetry.space_group_name_H-M   'P 1'
#
loop_
_entity.id
_entity.type
_entity.pdbx_description
1 polymer ?
#
loop_
_entity_poly.entity_id
_entity_poly.type
_entity_poly.pdbx_seq_one_letter_code
_entity_poly.pdbx_strand_id
1 'polypeptide(L)'
;AQPGCMPSLQEFATVLRNLEDERMRMIENASEVLITPLEKFRKEQIGAAKDAKKKYDKETEKYCGVLEKHLNLSSKKKESQLQEADSQVDLVRQHFYEVSLEYVFKVQEVQERKMFEFVEPLLAFLQGLFTFYHHGYELAKDFSDFKTELTISIQNTRNRFEGTRSEVESLMKKMKENPHEHKNISPYTMEGYLYVQEKRHFGTSWVKHYCTYQRESKRITMVPFDQKSGGKGGEDEAVILKSCTRRKTDSIEKRFCFDVEAVLVLLAAFPRHLSDSSMPAQPFVMGTLRSRRDWNGPVAAARSLWLCFPPEGCRISADVGIFFLCPKGKCCFLFFLNVKIKINPGGGEASHHNSFLL
;
A
#
# COMPACT_ATOMS: atom_id res chain seq x y z
N ALA A 1 -12.43 2.03 -24.65
CA ALA A 1 -11.71 3.09 -23.91
C ALA A 1 -10.58 2.43 -23.12
N GLN A 2 -9.38 3.00 -23.06
CA GLN A 2 -8.33 2.42 -22.20
C GLN A 2 -8.80 2.50 -20.73
N PRO A 3 -8.71 1.41 -19.94
CA PRO A 3 -9.00 1.51 -18.52
C PRO A 3 -8.03 2.51 -17.90
N GLY A 4 -8.59 3.60 -17.38
CA GLY A 4 -7.82 4.58 -16.63
C GLY A 4 -7.30 3.97 -15.31
N CYS A 5 -6.35 4.64 -14.68
CA CYS A 5 -5.78 4.20 -13.41
C CYS A 5 -6.85 3.96 -12.33
N MET A 6 -7.87 4.82 -12.26
CA MET A 6 -8.95 4.73 -11.26
C MET A 6 -9.80 3.45 -11.39
N PRO A 7 -10.37 3.11 -12.57
CA PRO A 7 -11.04 1.83 -12.77
C PRO A 7 -10.19 0.61 -12.39
N SER A 8 -8.90 0.60 -12.73
CA SER A 8 -8.05 -0.54 -12.43
C SER A 8 -7.81 -0.73 -10.93
N LEU A 9 -7.60 0.36 -10.20
CA LEU A 9 -7.48 0.33 -8.74
C LEU A 9 -8.76 -0.18 -8.07
N GLN A 10 -9.92 0.16 -8.62
CA GLN A 10 -11.21 -0.30 -8.10
C GLN A 10 -11.39 -1.82 -8.28
N GLU A 11 -10.97 -2.39 -9.41
CA GLU A 11 -11.00 -3.84 -9.63
C GLU A 11 -10.05 -4.56 -8.67
N PHE A 12 -8.82 -4.09 -8.51
CA PHE A 12 -7.88 -4.66 -7.53
C PHE A 12 -8.45 -4.63 -6.10
N ALA A 13 -9.03 -3.50 -5.69
CA ALA A 13 -9.62 -3.35 -4.36
C ALA A 13 -10.82 -4.30 -4.15
N THR A 14 -11.58 -4.61 -5.20
CA THR A 14 -12.70 -5.55 -5.12
C THR A 14 -12.20 -6.99 -4.92
N VAL A 15 -11.21 -7.43 -5.69
CA VAL A 15 -10.62 -8.77 -5.50
C VAL A 15 -10.02 -8.93 -4.11
N LEU A 16 -9.30 -7.93 -3.62
CA LEU A 16 -8.68 -7.97 -2.29
C LEU A 16 -9.73 -8.02 -1.16
N ARG A 17 -10.82 -7.24 -1.27
CA ARG A 17 -11.91 -7.29 -0.30
C ARG A 17 -12.59 -8.65 -0.27
N ASN A 18 -12.93 -9.19 -1.44
CA ASN A 18 -13.59 -10.50 -1.52
C ASN A 18 -12.70 -11.61 -0.93
N LEU A 19 -11.38 -11.57 -1.18
CA LEU A 19 -10.45 -12.55 -0.61
C LEU A 19 -10.35 -12.42 0.91
N GLU A 20 -10.32 -11.19 1.44
CA GLU A 20 -10.28 -10.97 2.89
C GLU A 20 -11.59 -11.37 3.56
N ASP A 21 -12.74 -11.15 2.92
CA ASP A 21 -14.04 -11.60 3.45
C ASP A 21 -14.08 -13.13 3.60
N GLU A 22 -13.56 -13.89 2.62
CA GLU A 22 -13.47 -15.35 2.71
C GLU A 22 -12.46 -15.80 3.78
N ARG A 23 -11.34 -15.09 3.94
CA ARG A 23 -10.38 -15.34 5.02
C ARG A 23 -11.01 -15.10 6.38
N MET A 24 -11.77 -14.02 6.53
CA MET A 24 -12.42 -13.64 7.78
C MET A 24 -13.45 -14.70 8.19
N ARG A 25 -14.31 -15.15 7.27
CA ARG A 25 -15.27 -16.24 7.52
C ARG A 25 -14.59 -17.51 8.03
N MET A 26 -13.47 -17.90 7.43
CA MET A 26 -12.70 -19.07 7.87
C MET A 26 -12.16 -18.91 9.29
N ILE A 27 -11.64 -17.72 9.62
CA ILE A 27 -11.07 -17.41 10.95
C ILE A 27 -12.18 -17.39 12.02
N GLU A 28 -13.32 -16.75 11.73
CA GLU A 28 -14.46 -16.68 12.66
C GLU A 28 -14.98 -18.08 12.97
N ASN A 29 -15.11 -18.94 11.95
CA ASN A 29 -15.54 -20.32 12.13
C ASN A 29 -14.52 -21.18 12.91
N ALA A 30 -13.24 -20.84 12.90
CA ALA A 30 -12.20 -21.63 13.58
C ALA A 30 -12.43 -21.72 15.10
N SER A 31 -13.01 -20.70 15.71
CA SER A 31 -13.32 -20.68 17.14
C SER A 31 -14.32 -21.78 17.51
N GLU A 32 -15.39 -21.92 16.74
CA GLU A 32 -16.48 -22.86 17.01
C GLU A 32 -16.14 -24.28 16.52
N VAL A 33 -15.47 -24.38 15.37
CA VAL A 33 -15.19 -25.68 14.72
C VAL A 33 -13.97 -26.37 15.31
N LEU A 34 -12.97 -25.61 15.79
CA LEU A 34 -11.69 -26.17 16.27
C LEU A 34 -11.43 -25.86 17.74
N ILE A 35 -11.39 -24.58 18.11
CA ILE A 35 -10.91 -24.17 19.44
C ILE A 35 -11.84 -24.69 20.53
N THR A 36 -13.14 -24.41 20.42
CA THR A 36 -14.13 -24.78 21.44
C THR A 36 -14.22 -26.29 21.67
N PRO A 37 -14.32 -27.15 20.63
CA PRO A 37 -14.33 -28.60 20.80
C PRO A 37 -13.05 -29.14 21.44
N LEU A 38 -11.87 -28.65 21.02
CA LEU A 38 -10.60 -29.10 21.59
C LEU A 38 -10.43 -28.66 23.05
N GLU A 39 -10.88 -27.46 23.40
CA GLU A 39 -10.91 -27.02 24.79
C GLU A 39 -11.85 -27.87 25.64
N LYS A 40 -13.03 -28.20 25.11
CA LYS A 40 -14.01 -29.07 25.77
C LYS A 40 -13.42 -30.45 26.01
N PHE A 41 -12.85 -31.09 25.00
CA PHE A 41 -12.18 -32.39 25.11
C PHE A 41 -11.06 -32.36 26.17
N ARG A 42 -10.25 -31.31 26.20
CA ARG A 42 -9.18 -31.13 27.20
C ARG A 42 -9.75 -31.00 28.62
N LYS A 43 -10.81 -30.23 28.81
CA LYS A 43 -11.37 -29.97 30.14
C LYS A 43 -12.14 -31.18 30.66
N GLU A 44 -13.00 -31.77 29.84
CA GLU A 44 -13.94 -32.82 30.26
C GLU A 44 -13.28 -34.20 30.23
N GLN A 45 -12.70 -34.61 29.09
CA GLN A 45 -12.18 -35.97 28.94
C GLN A 45 -10.81 -36.12 29.62
N ILE A 46 -9.85 -35.25 29.26
CA ILE A 46 -8.49 -35.31 29.86
C ILE A 46 -8.54 -34.91 31.34
N GLY A 47 -9.41 -33.96 31.71
CA GLY A 47 -9.62 -33.58 33.11
C GLY A 47 -10.12 -34.74 33.96
N ALA A 48 -11.17 -35.43 33.53
CA ALA A 48 -11.72 -36.57 34.25
C ALA A 48 -10.71 -37.72 34.43
N ALA A 49 -9.95 -38.06 33.39
CA ALA A 49 -8.91 -39.09 33.49
C ALA A 49 -7.78 -38.68 34.45
N LYS A 50 -7.40 -37.40 34.48
CA LYS A 50 -6.41 -36.88 35.44
C LYS A 50 -6.91 -36.97 36.88
N ASP A 51 -8.19 -36.69 37.12
CA ASP A 51 -8.74 -36.78 38.48
C ASP A 51 -8.92 -38.22 38.94
N ALA A 52 -9.30 -39.14 38.04
CA ALA A 52 -9.29 -40.58 38.31
C ALA A 52 -7.88 -41.08 38.65
N LYS A 53 -6.85 -40.63 37.91
CA LYS A 53 -5.45 -40.96 38.21
C LYS A 53 -5.04 -40.51 39.62
N LYS A 54 -5.40 -39.27 40.02
CA LYS A 54 -5.06 -38.78 41.38
C LYS A 54 -5.69 -39.65 42.47
N LYS A 55 -6.95 -40.09 42.28
CA LYS A 55 -7.61 -41.01 43.22
C LYS A 55 -6.91 -42.36 43.27
N TYR A 56 -6.58 -42.92 42.10
CA TYR A 56 -5.82 -44.16 41.98
C TYR A 56 -4.47 -44.07 42.68
N ASP A 57 -3.68 -43.04 42.42
CA ASP A 57 -2.36 -42.85 43.03
C ASP A 57 -2.49 -42.78 44.58
N LYS A 58 -3.49 -42.05 45.08
CA LYS A 58 -3.75 -41.92 46.53
C LYS A 58 -4.13 -43.25 47.19
N GLU A 59 -5.05 -44.02 46.59
CA GLU A 59 -5.44 -45.32 47.16
C GLU A 59 -4.34 -46.38 46.97
N THR A 60 -3.48 -46.24 45.95
CA THR A 60 -2.26 -47.05 45.81
C THR A 60 -1.33 -46.85 47.00
N GLU A 61 -1.01 -45.60 47.34
CA GLU A 61 -0.15 -45.28 48.50
C GLU A 61 -0.73 -45.84 49.81
N LYS A 62 -2.05 -45.68 50.01
CA LYS A 62 -2.75 -46.20 51.19
C LYS A 62 -2.73 -47.73 51.25
N TYR A 63 -2.99 -48.41 50.14
CA TYR A 63 -2.95 -49.87 50.06
C TYR A 63 -1.55 -50.40 50.37
N CYS A 64 -0.52 -49.86 49.71
CA CYS A 64 0.87 -50.23 49.96
C CYS A 64 1.27 -49.99 51.42
N GLY A 65 0.87 -48.85 52.01
CA GLY A 65 1.19 -48.53 53.40
C GLY A 65 0.51 -49.43 54.43
N VAL A 66 -0.73 -49.88 54.17
CA VAL A 66 -1.42 -50.85 55.03
C VAL A 66 -0.80 -52.25 54.87
N LEU A 67 -0.48 -52.65 53.64
CA LEU A 67 0.17 -53.92 53.34
C LEU A 67 1.53 -54.03 54.03
N GLU A 68 2.36 -52.99 53.99
CA GLU A 68 3.66 -52.96 54.66
C GLU A 68 3.51 -53.11 56.19
N LYS A 69 2.54 -52.42 56.81
CA LYS A 69 2.26 -52.55 58.24
C LYS A 69 1.81 -53.97 58.60
N HIS A 70 0.99 -54.58 57.76
CA HIS A 70 0.52 -55.95 57.93
C HIS A 70 1.67 -56.96 57.85
N LEU A 71 2.55 -56.83 56.84
CA LEU A 71 3.72 -57.70 56.68
C LEU A 71 4.73 -57.58 57.84
N ASN A 72 4.81 -56.41 58.47
CA ASN A 72 5.68 -56.17 59.62
C ASN A 72 5.04 -56.61 60.96
N LEU A 73 3.82 -57.13 60.96
CA LEU A 73 3.13 -57.57 62.16
C LEU A 73 3.70 -58.91 62.66
N SER A 74 4.09 -58.99 63.94
CA SER A 74 4.64 -60.21 64.51
C SER A 74 3.56 -61.29 64.66
N SER A 75 3.87 -62.53 64.25
CA SER A 75 3.03 -63.72 64.45
C SER A 75 2.76 -64.07 65.92
N LYS A 76 3.44 -63.42 66.87
CA LYS A 76 3.21 -63.59 68.31
C LYS A 76 2.10 -62.69 68.88
N LYS A 77 1.49 -61.83 68.05
CA LYS A 77 0.35 -61.00 68.44
C LYS A 77 -0.87 -61.87 68.75
N LYS A 78 -1.83 -61.31 69.48
CA LYS A 78 -3.09 -62.02 69.77
C LYS A 78 -3.81 -62.31 68.46
N GLU A 79 -4.40 -63.50 68.35
CA GLU A 79 -5.16 -63.93 67.17
C GLU A 79 -6.17 -62.89 66.70
N SER A 80 -6.92 -62.27 67.62
CA SER A 80 -7.89 -61.22 67.29
C SER A 80 -7.27 -59.99 66.60
N GLN A 81 -6.02 -59.66 66.93
CA GLN A 81 -5.29 -58.54 66.31
C GLN A 81 -4.77 -58.90 64.91
N LEU A 82 -4.43 -60.17 64.69
CA LEU A 82 -4.04 -60.68 63.37
C LEU A 82 -5.25 -60.63 62.43
N GLN A 83 -6.40 -61.16 62.87
CA GLN A 83 -7.65 -61.16 62.11
C GLN A 83 -8.16 -59.75 61.78
N GLU A 84 -7.99 -58.78 62.68
CA GLU A 84 -8.34 -57.39 62.43
C GLU A 84 -7.44 -56.77 61.33
N ALA A 85 -6.13 -57.08 61.36
CA ALA A 85 -5.20 -56.62 60.35
C ALA A 85 -5.47 -57.26 58.97
N ASP A 86 -5.82 -58.55 58.93
CA ASP A 86 -6.25 -59.25 57.70
C ASP A 86 -7.48 -58.56 57.09
N SER A 87 -8.51 -58.34 57.92
CA SER A 87 -9.75 -57.68 57.50
C SER A 87 -9.51 -56.27 56.98
N GLN A 88 -8.58 -55.52 57.60
CA GLN A 88 -8.20 -54.18 57.15
C GLN A 88 -7.50 -54.20 55.79
N VAL A 89 -6.59 -55.15 55.55
CA VAL A 89 -5.92 -55.30 54.25
C VAL A 89 -6.94 -55.64 53.18
N ASP A 90 -7.85 -56.59 53.44
CA ASP A 90 -8.87 -57.00 52.48
C ASP A 90 -9.79 -55.85 52.09
N LEU A 91 -10.22 -55.03 53.05
CA LEU A 91 -11.08 -53.86 52.80
C LEU A 91 -10.38 -52.81 51.94
N VAL A 92 -9.12 -52.48 52.26
CA VAL A 92 -8.35 -51.49 51.47
C VAL A 92 -7.99 -52.05 50.09
N ARG A 93 -7.71 -53.35 49.99
CA ARG A 93 -7.46 -54.03 48.71
C ARG A 93 -8.66 -53.94 47.79
N GLN A 94 -9.87 -54.24 48.31
CA GLN A 94 -11.08 -54.17 47.51
C GLN A 94 -11.31 -52.75 46.96
N HIS A 95 -11.19 -51.73 47.82
CA HIS A 95 -11.37 -50.34 47.38
C HIS A 95 -10.30 -49.90 46.36
N PHE A 96 -9.04 -50.30 46.57
CA PHE A 96 -7.97 -50.07 45.61
C PHE A 96 -8.28 -50.69 44.23
N TYR A 97 -8.80 -51.92 44.20
CA TYR A 97 -9.21 -52.56 42.94
C TYR A 97 -10.33 -51.81 42.24
N GLU A 98 -11.37 -51.38 42.96
CA GLU A 98 -12.48 -50.60 42.40
C GLU A 98 -11.96 -49.30 41.74
N VAL A 99 -11.15 -48.53 42.45
CA VAL A 99 -10.57 -47.27 41.93
C VAL A 99 -9.60 -47.52 40.76
N SER A 100 -8.87 -48.64 40.79
CA SER A 100 -7.99 -49.05 39.68
C SER A 100 -8.78 -49.29 38.40
N LEU A 101 -9.90 -50.01 38.49
CA LEU A 101 -10.78 -50.28 37.35
C LEU A 101 -11.43 -48.99 36.83
N GLU A 102 -11.86 -48.08 37.71
CA GLU A 102 -12.36 -46.77 37.32
C GLU A 102 -11.31 -45.95 36.54
N TYR A 103 -10.05 -45.98 36.99
CA TYR A 103 -8.97 -45.29 36.30
C TYR A 103 -8.70 -45.90 34.91
N VAL A 104 -8.58 -47.22 34.81
CA VAL A 104 -8.41 -47.93 33.53
C VAL A 104 -9.56 -47.61 32.57
N PHE A 105 -10.80 -47.66 33.06
CA PHE A 105 -11.99 -47.30 32.28
C PHE A 105 -11.90 -45.86 31.75
N LYS A 106 -11.51 -44.90 32.58
CA LYS A 106 -11.38 -43.49 32.14
C LYS A 106 -10.25 -43.28 31.13
N VAL A 107 -9.16 -44.03 31.25
CA VAL A 107 -8.08 -43.99 30.25
C VAL A 107 -8.57 -44.54 28.91
N GLN A 108 -9.27 -45.67 28.92
CA GLN A 108 -9.84 -46.27 27.71
C GLN A 108 -10.86 -45.33 27.05
N GLU A 109 -11.74 -44.70 27.85
CA GLU A 109 -12.73 -43.74 27.36
C GLU A 109 -12.06 -42.57 26.61
N VAL A 110 -10.95 -42.03 27.13
CA VAL A 110 -10.19 -40.97 26.43
C VAL A 110 -9.60 -41.46 25.11
N GLN A 111 -9.09 -42.69 25.05
CA GLN A 111 -8.49 -43.24 23.83
C GLN A 111 -9.51 -43.39 22.71
N GLU A 112 -10.70 -43.92 23.03
CA GLU A 112 -11.77 -44.07 22.05
C GLU A 112 -12.33 -42.71 21.62
N ARG A 113 -12.57 -41.79 22.59
CA ARG A 113 -13.13 -40.46 22.30
C ARG A 113 -12.19 -39.58 21.49
N LYS A 114 -10.88 -39.73 21.65
CA LYS A 114 -9.89 -38.97 20.85
C LYS A 114 -10.14 -39.12 19.36
N MET A 115 -10.58 -40.29 18.89
CA MET A 115 -10.75 -40.53 17.46
C MET A 115 -11.87 -39.69 16.82
N PHE A 116 -12.87 -39.26 17.59
CA PHE A 116 -13.96 -38.42 17.07
C PHE A 116 -13.98 -37.03 17.71
N GLU A 117 -13.89 -36.89 19.04
CA GLU A 117 -13.94 -35.56 19.70
C GLU A 117 -12.67 -34.71 19.48
N PHE A 118 -11.56 -35.30 19.03
CA PHE A 118 -10.33 -34.57 18.72
C PHE A 118 -10.02 -34.52 17.21
N VAL A 119 -10.15 -35.64 16.49
CA VAL A 119 -9.82 -35.69 15.06
C VAL A 119 -10.90 -35.01 14.20
N GLU A 120 -12.18 -35.11 14.55
CA GLU A 120 -13.27 -34.52 13.75
C GLU A 120 -13.19 -32.97 13.70
N PRO A 121 -12.95 -32.23 14.81
CA PRO A 121 -12.69 -30.80 14.77
C PRO A 121 -11.51 -30.40 13.85
N LEU A 122 -10.44 -31.21 13.84
CA LEU A 122 -9.28 -30.98 12.97
C LEU A 122 -9.64 -31.17 11.50
N LEU A 123 -10.39 -32.24 11.18
CA LEU A 123 -10.85 -32.50 9.83
C LEU A 123 -11.78 -31.38 9.33
N ALA A 124 -12.74 -30.96 10.16
CA ALA A 124 -13.67 -29.89 9.83
C ALA A 124 -12.94 -28.55 9.59
N PHE A 125 -11.92 -28.23 10.40
CA PHE A 125 -11.08 -27.05 10.17
C PHE A 125 -10.28 -27.13 8.86
N LEU A 126 -9.72 -28.30 8.54
CA LEU A 126 -9.02 -28.52 7.27
C LEU A 126 -9.97 -28.38 6.07
N GLN A 127 -11.21 -28.84 6.19
CA GLN A 127 -12.23 -28.62 5.16
C GLN A 127 -12.49 -27.12 4.96
N GLY A 128 -12.67 -26.36 6.05
CA GLY A 128 -12.81 -24.89 5.97
C GLY A 128 -11.61 -24.20 5.31
N LEU A 129 -10.39 -24.64 5.63
CA LEU A 129 -9.16 -24.17 4.98
C LEU A 129 -9.17 -24.45 3.46
N PHE A 130 -9.52 -25.67 3.05
CA PHE A 130 -9.58 -26.01 1.63
C PHE A 130 -10.68 -25.24 0.89
N THR A 131 -11.81 -25.00 1.54
CA THR A 131 -12.87 -24.13 1.01
C THR A 131 -12.37 -22.70 0.80
N PHE A 132 -11.61 -22.12 1.75
CA PHE A 132 -10.99 -20.80 1.58
C PHE A 132 -10.04 -20.77 0.36
N TYR A 133 -9.14 -21.76 0.26
CA TYR A 133 -8.22 -21.83 -0.89
C TYR A 133 -8.95 -21.99 -2.23
N HIS A 134 -10.04 -22.77 -2.25
CA HIS A 134 -10.86 -22.94 -3.44
C HIS A 134 -11.51 -21.61 -3.86
N HIS A 135 -12.09 -20.85 -2.93
CA HIS A 135 -12.64 -19.53 -3.24
C HIS A 135 -11.57 -18.55 -3.72
N GLY A 136 -10.38 -18.56 -3.10
CA GLY A 136 -9.25 -17.75 -3.55
C GLY A 136 -8.80 -18.09 -4.97
N TYR A 137 -8.83 -19.37 -5.35
CA TYR A 137 -8.55 -19.81 -6.71
C TYR A 137 -9.60 -19.32 -7.72
N GLU A 138 -10.89 -19.48 -7.42
CA GLU A 138 -11.96 -19.01 -8.31
C GLU A 138 -11.92 -17.48 -8.47
N LEU A 139 -11.66 -16.72 -7.40
CA LEU A 139 -11.46 -15.26 -7.49
C LEU A 139 -10.29 -14.89 -8.41
N ALA A 140 -9.15 -15.59 -8.30
CA ALA A 140 -8.00 -15.34 -9.16
C ALA A 140 -8.26 -15.69 -10.63
N LYS A 141 -9.05 -16.74 -10.86
CA LYS A 141 -9.48 -17.17 -12.20
C LYS A 141 -10.43 -16.16 -12.84
N ASP A 142 -11.44 -15.69 -12.11
CA ASP A 142 -12.38 -14.67 -12.60
C ASP A 142 -11.67 -13.34 -12.90
N PHE A 143 -10.61 -13.03 -12.14
CA PHE A 143 -9.78 -11.84 -12.36
C PHE A 143 -8.84 -11.94 -13.59
N SER A 144 -8.67 -13.12 -14.17
CA SER A 144 -7.63 -13.38 -15.18
C SER A 144 -7.83 -12.62 -16.50
N ASP A 145 -9.07 -12.44 -16.94
CA ASP A 145 -9.39 -11.71 -18.17
C ASP A 145 -9.05 -10.23 -18.02
N PHE A 146 -9.53 -9.60 -16.94
CA PHE A 146 -9.21 -8.21 -16.61
C PHE A 146 -7.69 -8.00 -16.48
N LYS A 147 -6.98 -8.91 -15.80
CA LYS A 147 -5.52 -8.87 -15.69
C LYS A 147 -4.84 -8.87 -17.06
N THR A 148 -5.32 -9.70 -17.98
CA THR A 148 -4.76 -9.83 -19.33
C THR A 148 -4.99 -8.55 -20.13
N GLU A 149 -6.23 -8.04 -20.16
CA GLU A 149 -6.56 -6.78 -20.82
C GLU A 149 -5.78 -5.58 -20.26
N LEU A 150 -5.67 -5.50 -18.94
CA LEU A 150 -4.92 -4.44 -18.27
C LEU A 150 -3.43 -4.51 -18.64
N THR A 151 -2.85 -5.71 -18.69
CA THR A 151 -1.45 -5.91 -19.09
C THR A 151 -1.21 -5.40 -20.52
N ILE A 152 -2.10 -5.73 -21.45
CA ILE A 152 -2.05 -5.24 -22.84
C ILE A 152 -2.17 -3.71 -22.87
N SER A 153 -3.14 -3.14 -22.15
CA SER A 153 -3.36 -1.69 -22.08
C SER A 153 -2.13 -0.93 -21.55
N ILE A 154 -1.49 -1.45 -20.50
CA ILE A 154 -0.27 -0.89 -19.92
C ILE A 154 0.86 -0.89 -20.96
N GLN A 155 1.08 -2.02 -21.66
CA GLN A 155 2.13 -2.08 -22.67
C GLN A 155 1.88 -1.14 -23.85
N ASN A 156 0.62 -1.04 -24.30
CA ASN A 156 0.24 -0.08 -25.34
C ASN A 156 0.48 1.37 -24.91
N THR A 157 0.19 1.70 -23.66
CA THR A 157 0.44 3.04 -23.10
C THR A 157 1.94 3.34 -23.02
N ARG A 158 2.75 2.36 -22.61
CA ARG A 158 4.22 2.47 -22.62
C ARG A 158 4.76 2.73 -24.03
N ASN A 159 4.35 1.93 -25.00
CA ASN A 159 4.80 2.07 -26.39
C ASN A 159 4.41 3.44 -26.98
N ARG A 160 3.18 3.92 -26.71
CA ARG A 160 2.72 5.25 -27.14
C ARG A 160 3.55 6.36 -26.51
N PHE A 161 3.81 6.28 -25.20
CA PHE A 161 4.64 7.24 -24.51
C PHE A 161 6.06 7.29 -25.08
N GLU A 162 6.69 6.14 -25.32
CA GLU A 162 8.02 6.06 -25.92
C GLU A 162 8.06 6.68 -27.33
N GLY A 163 7.05 6.41 -28.16
CA GLY A 163 6.90 7.01 -29.48
C GLY A 163 6.78 8.54 -29.42
N THR A 164 5.81 9.05 -28.66
CA THR A 164 5.62 10.50 -28.50
C THR A 164 6.83 11.16 -27.85
N ARG A 165 7.49 10.51 -26.89
CA ARG A 165 8.72 11.02 -26.27
C ARG A 165 9.82 11.21 -27.33
N SER A 166 10.04 10.22 -28.19
CA SER A 166 11.04 10.31 -29.27
C SER A 166 10.73 11.46 -30.24
N GLU A 167 9.46 11.63 -30.61
CA GLU A 167 9.02 12.75 -31.46
C GLU A 167 9.24 14.11 -30.79
N VAL A 168 8.90 14.24 -29.51
CA VAL A 168 9.12 15.46 -28.72
C VAL A 168 10.61 15.76 -28.55
N GLU A 169 11.44 14.75 -28.32
CA GLU A 169 12.91 14.91 -28.25
C GLU A 169 13.48 15.38 -29.59
N SER A 170 13.00 14.81 -30.71
CA SER A 170 13.37 15.23 -32.06
C SER A 170 12.95 16.67 -32.35
N LEU A 171 11.71 17.04 -32.00
CA LEU A 171 11.19 18.39 -32.15
C LEU A 171 12.00 19.39 -31.31
N MET A 172 12.29 19.06 -30.05
CA MET A 172 13.13 19.86 -29.18
C MET A 172 14.52 20.09 -29.81
N LYS A 173 15.14 19.04 -30.36
CA LYS A 173 16.44 19.15 -31.03
C LYS A 173 16.37 20.09 -32.24
N LYS A 174 15.39 19.91 -33.12
CA LYS A 174 15.17 20.80 -34.29
C LYS A 174 14.98 22.27 -33.87
N MET A 175 14.15 22.52 -32.86
CA MET A 175 13.93 23.88 -32.34
C MET A 175 15.20 24.50 -31.74
N LYS A 176 16.09 23.71 -31.15
CA LYS A 176 17.38 24.18 -30.64
C LYS A 176 18.39 24.48 -31.75
N GLU A 177 18.43 23.67 -32.81
CA GLU A 177 19.38 23.80 -33.92
C GLU A 177 19.10 25.02 -34.79
N ASN A 178 17.84 25.26 -35.18
CA ASN A 178 17.44 26.41 -36.01
C ASN A 178 16.29 27.25 -35.39
N PRO A 179 16.55 28.00 -34.29
CA PRO A 179 15.50 28.77 -33.60
C PRO A 179 14.85 29.88 -34.45
N HIS A 180 15.50 30.29 -35.54
CA HIS A 180 15.05 31.37 -36.40
C HIS A 180 14.13 30.91 -37.54
N GLU A 181 14.29 29.67 -38.04
CA GLU A 181 13.44 29.09 -39.09
C GLU A 181 12.04 28.75 -38.56
N HIS A 182 11.93 28.45 -37.27
CA HIS A 182 10.66 28.11 -36.62
C HIS A 182 9.92 29.32 -36.02
N LYS A 183 10.37 30.55 -36.32
CA LYS A 183 9.61 31.76 -35.98
C LYS A 183 8.49 31.94 -36.99
N ASN A 184 7.25 31.77 -36.55
CA ASN A 184 6.07 32.20 -37.32
C ASN A 184 6.05 33.74 -37.37
N ILE A 185 6.81 34.32 -38.29
CA ILE A 185 6.69 35.74 -38.62
C ILE A 185 5.46 35.84 -39.52
N SER A 186 4.30 36.15 -38.91
CA SER A 186 3.12 36.49 -39.70
C SER A 186 3.42 37.75 -40.53
N PRO A 187 3.20 37.74 -41.85
CA PRO A 187 3.43 38.93 -42.67
C PRO A 187 2.42 40.06 -42.35
N TYR A 188 1.30 39.71 -41.71
CA TYR A 188 0.19 40.61 -41.43
C TYR A 188 0.13 41.07 -39.96
N THR A 189 0.68 40.28 -39.03
CA THR A 189 0.65 40.57 -37.60
C THR A 189 2.03 40.47 -36.98
N MET A 190 2.39 41.45 -36.16
CA MET A 190 3.64 41.44 -35.39
C MET A 190 3.32 41.52 -33.91
N GLU A 191 3.91 40.63 -33.13
CA GLU A 191 3.65 40.53 -31.69
C GLU A 191 4.97 40.51 -30.94
N GLY A 192 5.03 41.20 -29.80
CA GLY A 192 6.23 41.22 -28.99
C GLY A 192 6.17 42.21 -27.84
N TYR A 193 7.21 42.17 -27.01
CA TYR A 193 7.32 43.09 -25.88
C TYR A 193 8.02 44.38 -26.29
N LEU A 194 7.40 45.52 -26.00
CA LEU A 194 7.97 46.84 -26.17
C LEU A 194 7.98 47.57 -24.83
N TYR A 195 8.94 48.48 -24.66
CA TYR A 195 8.92 49.42 -23.54
C TYR A 195 8.38 50.75 -24.02
N VAL A 196 7.39 51.28 -23.32
CA VAL A 196 6.73 52.55 -23.64
C VAL A 196 7.16 53.58 -22.59
N GLN A 197 7.54 54.76 -23.04
CA GLN A 197 7.93 55.85 -22.16
C GLN A 197 6.67 56.57 -21.64
N GLU A 198 6.40 56.43 -20.35
CA GLU A 198 5.34 57.12 -19.65
C GLU A 198 5.91 58.33 -18.88
N LYS A 199 5.19 59.45 -18.91
CA LYS A 199 5.52 60.63 -18.11
C LYS A 199 4.87 60.49 -16.73
N ARG A 200 5.68 60.46 -15.67
CA ARG A 200 5.22 60.46 -14.27
C ARG A 200 5.51 61.81 -13.62
N HIS A 201 4.92 62.04 -12.46
CA HIS A 201 5.04 63.28 -11.68
C HIS A 201 6.50 63.70 -11.39
N PHE A 202 7.44 62.75 -11.32
CA PHE A 202 8.86 62.99 -10.99
C PHE A 202 9.83 62.51 -12.09
N GLY A 203 9.41 62.49 -13.36
CA GLY A 203 10.27 62.16 -14.49
C GLY A 203 9.63 61.15 -15.46
N THR A 204 10.43 60.57 -16.33
CA THR A 204 9.95 59.57 -17.29
C THR A 204 10.29 58.16 -16.84
N SER A 205 9.34 57.23 -16.94
CA SER A 205 9.54 55.82 -16.66
C SER A 205 9.29 54.98 -17.91
N TRP A 206 9.97 53.85 -18.02
CA TRP A 206 9.74 52.88 -19.09
C TRP A 206 8.91 51.71 -18.56
N VAL A 207 7.75 51.48 -19.15
CA VAL A 207 6.83 50.40 -18.76
C VAL A 207 6.76 49.36 -19.86
N LYS A 208 6.90 48.09 -19.49
CA LYS A 208 6.88 46.97 -20.42
C LYS A 208 5.44 46.65 -20.82
N HIS A 209 5.18 46.62 -22.11
CA HIS A 209 3.89 46.26 -22.70
C HIS A 209 4.05 45.08 -23.65
N TYR A 210 3.09 44.17 -23.68
CA TYR A 210 2.93 43.24 -24.80
C TYR A 210 2.12 43.92 -25.89
N CYS A 211 2.71 44.04 -27.07
CA CYS A 211 2.16 44.83 -28.17
C CYS A 211 1.85 43.92 -29.35
N THR A 212 0.67 44.09 -29.94
CA THR A 212 0.25 43.42 -31.17
C THR A 212 -0.06 44.47 -32.24
N TYR A 213 0.62 44.39 -33.38
CA TYR A 213 0.40 45.24 -34.54
C TYR A 213 -0.31 44.46 -35.65
N GLN A 214 -1.40 45.02 -36.16
CA GLN A 214 -2.14 44.52 -37.32
C GLN A 214 -1.87 45.43 -38.52
N ARG A 215 -1.27 44.88 -39.58
CA ARG A 215 -0.85 45.64 -40.77
C ARG A 215 -2.02 46.26 -41.53
N GLU A 216 -3.12 45.52 -41.70
CA GLU A 216 -4.27 45.96 -42.50
C GLU A 216 -4.97 47.18 -41.89
N SER A 217 -5.22 47.14 -40.58
CA SER A 217 -5.87 48.22 -39.84
C SER A 217 -4.89 49.29 -39.33
N LYS A 218 -3.58 49.07 -39.52
CA LYS A 218 -2.48 49.85 -38.90
C LYS A 218 -2.66 49.99 -37.38
N ARG A 219 -3.35 49.06 -36.74
CA ARG A 219 -3.71 49.16 -35.32
C ARG A 219 -2.65 48.52 -34.44
N ILE A 220 -2.20 49.22 -33.42
CA ILE A 220 -1.36 48.72 -32.34
C ILE A 220 -2.23 48.57 -31.10
N THR A 221 -2.28 47.37 -30.53
CA THR A 221 -2.87 47.10 -29.21
C THR A 221 -1.75 46.87 -28.21
N MET A 222 -1.84 47.50 -27.05
CA MET A 222 -0.83 47.49 -26.00
C MET A 222 -1.45 47.04 -24.69
N VAL A 223 -0.86 46.02 -24.08
CA VAL A 223 -1.29 45.49 -22.78
C VAL A 223 -0.14 45.61 -21.80
N PRO A 224 -0.28 46.33 -20.67
CA PRO A 224 0.76 46.40 -19.65
C PRO A 224 1.15 44.99 -19.17
N PHE A 225 2.44 44.72 -19.09
CA PHE A 225 2.98 43.43 -18.69
C PHE A 225 3.75 43.54 -17.38
N ASP A 226 3.19 42.97 -16.31
CA ASP A 226 3.91 42.75 -15.05
C ASP A 226 4.33 41.27 -14.91
N GLN A 227 5.61 41.07 -14.62
CA GLN A 227 6.22 39.76 -14.50
C GLN A 227 5.82 39.04 -13.21
N LYS A 228 5.38 39.78 -12.17
CA LYS A 228 4.96 39.19 -10.89
C LYS A 228 3.53 38.63 -10.91
N SER A 229 2.67 39.16 -11.77
CA SER A 229 1.23 38.81 -11.84
C SER A 229 0.87 37.82 -12.95
N GLY A 230 1.87 37.21 -13.61
CA GLY A 230 1.61 36.24 -14.69
C GLY A 230 1.16 36.88 -16.01
N GLY A 231 1.35 38.19 -16.19
CA GLY A 231 1.32 38.83 -17.50
C GLY A 231 -0.04 39.27 -18.04
N LYS A 232 -1.08 39.38 -17.20
CA LYS A 232 -2.35 40.03 -17.59
C LYS A 232 -2.84 40.95 -16.48
N GLY A 233 -2.53 42.24 -16.58
CA GLY A 233 -3.05 43.25 -15.68
C GLY A 233 -2.96 44.61 -16.34
N GLY A 234 -4.12 45.15 -16.75
CA GLY A 234 -4.24 46.47 -17.38
C GLY A 234 -5.41 46.53 -18.34
N GLU A 235 -5.86 47.74 -18.65
CA GLU A 235 -6.83 48.01 -19.71
C GLU A 235 -6.12 47.98 -21.07
N ASP A 236 -6.74 47.41 -22.09
CA ASP A 236 -6.16 47.29 -23.42
C ASP A 236 -6.21 48.65 -24.12
N GLU A 237 -5.04 49.28 -24.31
CA GLU A 237 -4.95 50.51 -25.08
C GLU A 237 -4.73 50.19 -26.56
N ALA A 238 -5.62 50.68 -27.43
CA ALA A 238 -5.53 50.49 -28.87
C ALA A 238 -5.44 51.82 -29.62
N VAL A 239 -4.47 51.92 -30.53
CA VAL A 239 -4.22 53.13 -31.32
C VAL A 239 -4.01 52.80 -32.80
N ILE A 240 -4.38 53.72 -33.70
CA ILE A 240 -4.06 53.58 -35.13
C ILE A 240 -2.75 54.30 -35.42
N LEU A 241 -1.77 53.55 -35.92
CA LEU A 241 -0.45 54.03 -36.30
C LEU A 241 -0.55 54.94 -37.53
N LYS A 242 -0.16 56.21 -37.36
CA LYS A 242 -0.04 57.19 -38.44
C LYS A 242 1.36 57.16 -39.06
N SER A 243 2.38 57.27 -38.22
CA SER A 243 3.78 57.22 -38.65
C SER A 243 4.65 56.56 -37.56
N CYS A 244 5.75 55.95 -37.99
CA CYS A 244 6.74 55.36 -37.11
C CYS A 244 8.13 55.82 -37.56
N THR A 245 8.82 56.56 -36.71
CA THR A 245 10.11 57.17 -37.05
C THR A 245 11.20 56.65 -36.12
N ARG A 246 12.23 56.02 -36.67
CA ARG A 246 13.38 55.56 -35.89
C ARG A 246 14.18 56.75 -35.36
N ARG A 247 14.41 56.81 -34.05
CA ARG A 247 15.24 57.85 -33.41
C ARG A 247 16.74 57.54 -33.61
N LYS A 248 17.54 58.60 -33.78
CA LYS A 248 19.01 58.49 -33.78
C LYS A 248 19.53 58.33 -32.35
N THR A 249 20.55 57.50 -32.15
CA THR A 249 21.08 57.09 -30.84
C THR A 249 21.49 58.27 -29.95
N ASP A 250 21.84 59.41 -30.53
CA ASP A 250 22.36 60.57 -29.78
C ASP A 250 21.25 61.43 -29.15
N SER A 251 19.97 61.14 -29.46
CA SER A 251 18.80 61.91 -28.97
C SER A 251 18.12 61.31 -27.73
N ILE A 252 18.46 60.08 -27.36
CA ILE A 252 17.87 59.37 -26.21
C ILE A 252 18.85 58.32 -25.67
N GLU A 253 18.98 58.20 -24.36
CA GLU A 253 19.96 57.31 -23.70
C GLU A 253 19.74 55.81 -24.00
N LYS A 254 18.53 55.42 -24.43
CA LYS A 254 18.16 54.03 -24.73
C LYS A 254 18.41 53.69 -26.20
N ARG A 255 18.97 52.50 -26.46
CA ARG A 255 19.16 51.97 -27.82
C ARG A 255 17.84 51.43 -28.39
N PHE A 256 17.72 51.50 -29.72
CA PHE A 256 16.60 50.92 -30.50
C PHE A 256 15.22 51.55 -30.23
N CYS A 257 15.20 52.86 -30.02
CA CYS A 257 13.99 53.65 -29.86
C CYS A 257 13.41 54.14 -31.18
N PHE A 258 12.10 54.22 -31.24
CA PHE A 258 11.34 54.81 -32.33
C PHE A 258 10.16 55.60 -31.76
N ASP A 259 9.78 56.66 -32.46
CA ASP A 259 8.61 57.47 -32.14
C ASP A 259 7.42 56.94 -32.92
N VAL A 260 6.31 56.77 -32.21
CA VAL A 260 5.02 56.38 -32.79
C VAL A 260 4.09 57.59 -32.73
N GLU A 261 3.65 58.05 -33.89
CA GLU A 261 2.51 58.97 -33.98
C GLU A 261 1.24 58.15 -34.17
N ALA A 262 0.27 58.32 -33.28
CA ALA A 262 -0.95 57.55 -33.32
C ALA A 262 -2.21 58.41 -33.30
N VAL A 263 -3.24 57.98 -34.04
CA VAL A 263 -4.59 58.53 -33.93
C VAL A 263 -5.33 57.71 -32.88
N LEU A 264 -5.75 58.36 -31.80
CA LEU A 264 -6.57 57.75 -30.75
C LEU A 264 -7.88 57.24 -31.35
N VAL A 265 -8.10 55.93 -31.28
CA VAL A 265 -9.41 55.35 -31.61
C VAL A 265 -10.26 55.44 -30.37
N LEU A 266 -11.06 56.51 -30.26
CA LEU A 266 -12.13 56.57 -29.28
C LEU A 266 -13.22 55.58 -29.68
N LEU A 267 -13.15 54.34 -29.19
CA LEU A 267 -14.30 53.42 -29.23
C LEU A 267 -15.30 53.82 -28.12
N ALA A 268 -16.21 54.72 -28.52
CA ALA A 268 -17.60 54.92 -28.10
C ALA A 268 -18.01 55.05 -26.60
N ALA A 269 -18.72 56.18 -26.36
CA ALA A 269 -19.89 56.40 -25.50
C ALA A 269 -19.70 56.74 -24.01
N PHE A 270 -19.77 58.03 -23.67
CA PHE A 270 -20.84 58.63 -22.84
C PHE A 270 -20.87 60.17 -23.06
N PRO A 271 -22.01 60.88 -22.89
CA PRO A 271 -22.23 62.21 -23.45
C PRO A 271 -21.99 63.38 -22.48
N ARG A 272 -21.58 64.53 -23.09
CA ARG A 272 -21.57 65.94 -22.59
C ARG A 272 -20.50 66.24 -21.53
N HIS A 273 -19.78 67.37 -21.55
CA HIS A 273 -20.01 68.70 -22.13
C HIS A 273 -18.65 69.44 -22.20
N LEU A 274 -18.38 70.19 -23.29
CA LEU A 274 -17.37 71.27 -23.51
C LEU A 274 -15.98 71.14 -22.83
N SER A 275 -14.84 71.25 -23.50
CA SER A 275 -14.45 72.28 -24.48
C SER A 275 -13.12 71.93 -25.14
N ASP A 276 -12.96 72.39 -26.37
CA ASP A 276 -11.73 72.52 -27.17
C ASP A 276 -10.41 72.19 -26.47
N SER A 277 -9.86 71.04 -26.86
CA SER A 277 -8.53 71.03 -27.45
C SER A 277 -8.50 69.90 -28.47
N SER A 278 -8.24 70.24 -29.73
CA SER A 278 -7.66 69.31 -30.67
C SER A 278 -6.34 68.84 -30.04
N MET A 279 -6.37 67.76 -29.25
CA MET A 279 -5.15 67.16 -28.74
C MET A 279 -4.35 66.71 -29.97
N PRO A 280 -3.16 67.29 -30.24
CA PRO A 280 -2.30 66.72 -31.24
C PRO A 280 -1.98 65.31 -30.75
N ALA A 281 -2.13 64.32 -31.64
CA ALA A 281 -1.58 62.99 -31.48
C ALA A 281 -0.18 63.10 -30.87
N GLN A 282 -0.04 62.88 -29.56
CA GLN A 282 1.26 63.05 -28.92
C GLN A 282 2.15 61.89 -29.38
N PRO A 283 3.31 62.15 -29.98
CA PRO A 283 4.25 61.09 -30.29
C PRO A 283 4.74 60.52 -28.96
N PHE A 284 4.60 59.21 -28.78
CA PHE A 284 5.18 58.49 -27.66
C PHE A 284 6.31 57.59 -28.13
N VAL A 285 7.29 57.40 -27.25
CA VAL A 285 8.52 56.69 -27.58
C VAL A 285 8.37 55.23 -27.19
N MET A 286 8.62 54.34 -28.15
CA MET A 286 8.71 52.91 -27.92
C MET A 286 10.16 52.41 -28.11
N GLY A 287 10.56 51.43 -27.31
CA GLY A 287 11.82 50.71 -27.45
C GLY A 287 11.61 49.27 -27.89
N THR A 288 12.43 48.77 -28.80
CA THR A 288 12.46 47.32 -29.12
C THR A 288 13.32 46.56 -28.13
N LEU A 289 12.84 45.40 -27.67
CA LEU A 289 13.66 44.47 -26.90
C LEU A 289 14.45 43.58 -27.86
N ARG A 290 15.78 43.72 -27.91
CA ARG A 290 16.63 42.67 -28.49
C ARG A 290 16.63 41.50 -27.50
N SER A 291 15.93 40.42 -27.83
CA SER A 291 15.95 39.19 -27.02
C SER A 291 17.39 38.76 -26.76
N ARG A 292 17.74 38.68 -25.48
CA ARG A 292 19.06 38.28 -24.98
C ARG A 292 19.26 36.81 -25.39
N ARG A 293 20.05 36.59 -26.45
CA ARG A 293 20.65 35.27 -26.73
C ARG A 293 21.68 34.96 -25.65
N ASP A 294 21.85 33.67 -25.41
CA ASP A 294 22.85 32.99 -24.56
C ASP A 294 22.50 32.88 -23.07
N TRP A 295 21.78 31.80 -22.75
CA TRP A 295 22.01 31.02 -21.54
C TRP A 295 22.32 29.57 -21.95
N ASN A 296 23.62 29.29 -22.07
CA ASN A 296 24.20 27.95 -21.97
C ASN A 296 24.35 27.62 -20.48
N GLY A 297 23.81 26.49 -20.01
CA GLY A 297 24.11 25.93 -18.69
C GLY A 297 22.91 25.29 -17.97
N PRO A 298 23.08 24.15 -17.28
CA PRO A 298 22.00 23.26 -16.88
C PRO A 298 21.30 23.76 -15.62
N VAL A 299 19.97 23.86 -15.65
CA VAL A 299 19.17 23.94 -14.41
C VAL A 299 19.04 22.54 -13.86
N ALA A 300 20.07 22.11 -13.11
CA ALA A 300 19.98 21.02 -12.17
C ALA A 300 19.19 21.50 -10.96
N ALA A 301 17.94 21.07 -10.84
CA ALA A 301 17.17 21.14 -9.61
C ALA A 301 16.15 19.99 -9.58
N ALA A 302 16.67 18.76 -9.56
CA ALA A 302 15.92 17.61 -9.05
C ALA A 302 16.63 17.16 -7.78
N ARG A 303 15.91 17.31 -6.67
CA ARG A 303 16.33 16.89 -5.34
C ARG A 303 16.73 15.42 -5.35
N SER A 304 17.85 15.18 -4.70
CA SER A 304 18.33 13.92 -4.16
C SER A 304 17.22 13.03 -3.59
N LEU A 305 17.13 11.81 -4.10
CA LEU A 305 16.66 10.67 -3.32
C LEU A 305 17.74 9.58 -3.40
N TRP A 306 18.57 9.54 -2.35
CA TRP A 306 19.47 8.43 -2.11
C TRP A 306 18.65 7.27 -1.54
N LEU A 307 18.49 6.19 -2.31
CA LEU A 307 18.11 4.89 -1.76
C LEU A 307 19.39 4.14 -1.42
N CYS A 308 19.76 4.15 -0.15
CA CYS A 308 20.74 3.22 0.39
C CYS A 308 20.14 1.81 0.37
N PHE A 309 20.70 0.93 -0.46
CA PHE A 309 20.60 -0.52 -0.26
C PHE A 309 21.44 -0.89 0.97
N PRO A 310 20.90 -1.66 1.94
CA PRO A 310 21.74 -2.38 2.89
C PRO A 310 22.37 -3.60 2.19
N PRO A 311 23.64 -3.93 2.47
CA PRO A 311 24.23 -5.19 2.03
C PRO A 311 23.57 -6.37 2.77
N GLU A 312 23.59 -7.49 2.07
CA GLU A 312 23.06 -8.81 2.37
C GLU A 312 22.86 -9.17 3.86
N GLY A 313 21.66 -9.68 4.20
CA GLY A 313 21.52 -10.55 5.38
C GLY A 313 20.41 -10.26 6.42
N CYS A 314 19.46 -9.35 6.19
CA CYS A 314 18.33 -9.16 7.11
C CYS A 314 17.00 -8.93 6.38
N ARG A 315 16.01 -9.80 6.62
CA ARG A 315 14.59 -9.57 6.28
C ARG A 315 13.84 -9.21 7.55
N ILE A 316 13.13 -8.08 7.55
CA ILE A 316 12.12 -7.74 8.54
C ILE A 316 10.76 -8.16 8.00
N SER A 317 10.01 -8.82 8.88
CA SER A 317 8.70 -9.44 8.70
C SER A 317 7.58 -8.41 8.52
N ALA A 318 6.63 -8.73 7.64
CA ALA A 318 5.25 -8.27 7.73
C ALA A 318 4.35 -9.43 7.28
N ASP A 319 3.61 -9.92 8.27
CA ASP A 319 2.41 -10.75 8.29
C ASP A 319 2.08 -11.71 7.12
N VAL A 320 1.79 -12.95 7.54
CA VAL A 320 1.18 -14.08 6.82
C VAL A 320 2.05 -14.68 5.69
N GLY A 321 2.89 -15.65 6.07
CA GLY A 321 3.59 -16.50 5.11
C GLY A 321 4.22 -17.72 5.78
N ILE A 322 3.54 -18.86 5.70
CA ILE A 322 4.12 -20.18 6.01
C ILE A 322 5.07 -20.53 4.86
N PHE A 323 6.37 -20.67 5.15
CA PHE A 323 7.34 -21.27 4.24
C PHE A 323 7.59 -22.73 4.61
N PHE A 324 7.55 -23.61 3.61
CA PHE A 324 8.21 -24.91 3.65
C PHE A 324 9.40 -24.89 2.71
N LEU A 325 10.58 -25.23 3.24
CA LEU A 325 11.58 -26.10 2.60
C LEU A 325 12.76 -26.34 3.55
N CYS A 326 13.00 -27.61 3.88
CA CYS A 326 14.36 -28.07 4.23
C CYS A 326 14.61 -29.44 3.57
N PRO A 327 15.62 -29.55 2.70
CA PRO A 327 16.02 -30.81 2.08
C PRO A 327 17.02 -31.49 3.01
N LYS A 328 16.51 -32.31 3.94
CA LYS A 328 17.17 -33.49 4.54
C LYS A 328 16.31 -33.95 5.71
N GLY A 329 15.59 -35.04 5.45
CA GLY A 329 14.58 -35.60 6.34
C GLY A 329 14.99 -35.63 7.81
N LYS A 330 14.26 -34.85 8.61
CA LYS A 330 13.98 -34.95 10.05
C LYS A 330 13.38 -33.60 10.46
N CYS A 331 12.06 -33.53 10.63
CA CYS A 331 11.37 -32.66 11.60
C CYS A 331 9.84 -32.77 11.44
N CYS A 332 9.17 -33.17 12.53
CA CYS A 332 7.79 -32.79 12.79
C CYS A 332 7.81 -31.48 13.59
N PHE A 333 7.13 -30.44 13.12
CA PHE A 333 6.71 -29.31 13.97
C PHE A 333 5.38 -28.75 13.46
N LEU A 334 4.43 -28.63 14.39
CA LEU A 334 3.21 -27.85 14.27
C LEU A 334 3.17 -26.91 15.49
N PHE A 335 2.95 -25.62 15.26
CA PHE A 335 2.70 -24.55 16.25
C PHE A 335 1.40 -23.86 15.79
N PHE A 336 0.43 -23.38 16.58
CA PHE A 336 0.35 -22.98 17.98
C PHE A 336 -1.01 -23.37 18.58
N LEU A 337 -1.01 -24.10 19.69
CA LEU A 337 -1.87 -23.89 20.85
C LEU A 337 -1.07 -24.51 22.00
N ASN A 338 -0.86 -23.74 23.08
CA ASN A 338 -0.01 -24.11 24.21
C ASN A 338 -0.52 -25.39 24.92
N VAL A 339 -0.28 -26.56 24.33
CA VAL A 339 -0.44 -27.87 24.94
C VAL A 339 0.79 -28.68 24.55
N LYS A 340 1.78 -28.67 25.43
CA LYS A 340 3.00 -29.46 25.29
C LYS A 340 2.66 -30.94 25.54
N ILE A 341 2.13 -31.64 24.54
CA ILE A 341 1.99 -33.10 24.59
C ILE A 341 3.29 -33.70 24.05
N LYS A 342 4.11 -34.24 24.96
CA LYS A 342 5.34 -34.95 24.63
C LYS A 342 4.96 -36.32 24.05
N ILE A 343 4.85 -36.43 22.73
CA ILE A 343 4.78 -37.73 22.05
C ILE A 343 6.22 -38.16 21.80
N ASN A 344 6.64 -39.24 22.45
CA ASN A 344 7.97 -39.82 22.31
C ASN A 344 8.02 -40.68 21.03
N PRO A 345 8.79 -40.34 19.99
CA PRO A 345 8.96 -41.22 18.84
C PRO A 345 10.12 -42.16 19.17
N GLY A 346 9.79 -43.33 19.74
CA GLY A 346 10.76 -44.41 19.90
C GLY A 346 11.17 -44.93 18.53
N GLY A 347 12.42 -44.66 18.13
CA GLY A 347 13.11 -45.44 17.12
C GLY A 347 13.67 -46.71 17.76
N GLY A 348 13.40 -47.85 17.15
CA GLY A 348 13.98 -49.13 17.52
C GLY A 348 13.19 -50.28 16.89
N GLU A 349 13.72 -50.83 15.79
CA GLU A 349 13.36 -52.19 15.38
C GLU A 349 13.67 -53.15 16.55
N ALA A 350 12.65 -53.86 17.02
CA ALA A 350 12.81 -55.11 17.72
C ALA A 350 11.57 -55.97 17.45
N SER A 351 11.82 -57.14 16.91
CA SER A 351 10.87 -58.24 16.72
C SER A 351 10.35 -58.78 18.05
N HIS A 352 9.26 -59.56 17.93
CA HIS A 352 8.66 -60.50 18.88
C HIS A 352 7.37 -60.08 19.62
N HIS A 353 6.30 -60.82 19.26
CA HIS A 353 5.35 -61.50 20.15
C HIS A 353 5.41 -61.11 21.64
N ASN A 354 4.31 -60.61 22.19
CA ASN A 354 3.36 -61.46 22.92
C ASN A 354 2.17 -60.66 23.47
N SER A 355 1.04 -61.36 23.43
CA SER A 355 -0.20 -61.22 24.22
C SER A 355 -0.03 -60.61 25.61
N PHE A 356 -1.01 -59.80 26.01
CA PHE A 356 -1.69 -59.69 27.33
C PHE A 356 -2.89 -58.75 27.04
N LEU A 357 -4.18 -59.08 27.11
CA LEU A 357 -4.96 -59.93 28.02
C LEU A 357 -4.61 -59.72 29.49
N LEU A 358 -5.13 -58.63 30.05
CA LEU A 358 -5.96 -58.63 31.27
C LEU A 358 -6.78 -57.34 31.32
#